data_AF-A0A2A2Q631-F1
#
_entry.id   AF-A0A2A2Q631-F1
#
_cell.length_a   1.000
_cell.length_b   1.000
_cell.length_c   1.000
_cell.angle_alpha   90.00
_cell.angle_beta   90.00
_cell.angle_gamma   90.00
#
_symmetry.space_group_name_H-M   'P 1'
#
loop_
_entity.id
_entity.type
_entity.pdbx_description
1 polymer ?
#
loop_
_entity_poly.entity_id
_entity_poly.type
_entity_poly.pdbx_seq_one_letter_code
_entity_poly.pdbx_strand_id
1 'polypeptide(L)'
;MKATLDLPDDLYRRVKARSAMEGRPVRTVAIQLFQNWLDAPRPDSAEPADVAVDPTGLVDAPWIAIARKYLKPGMSHDMNEIREAIATGSAAEYAEKLARRP
;
A
#
# COMPACT_ATOMS: atom_id res chain seq x y z
N MET A 1 -19.12 -14.37 21.80
CA MET A 1 -18.68 -13.13 22.47
C MET A 1 -19.51 -11.96 21.95
N LYS A 2 -19.79 -10.93 22.77
CA LYS A 2 -20.48 -9.70 22.33
C LYS A 2 -19.48 -8.55 22.30
N ALA A 3 -19.53 -7.73 21.26
CA ALA A 3 -18.73 -6.52 21.12
C ALA A 3 -19.67 -5.38 20.69
N THR A 4 -19.42 -4.18 21.19
CA THR A 4 -20.15 -2.96 20.83
C THR A 4 -19.23 -2.10 19.97
N LEU A 5 -19.75 -1.61 18.85
CA LEU A 5 -19.01 -0.78 17.89
C LEU A 5 -19.74 0.54 17.73
N ASP A 6 -19.04 1.64 17.92
CA ASP A 6 -19.58 2.97 17.65
C ASP A 6 -19.46 3.27 16.15
N LEU A 7 -20.60 3.45 15.50
CA LEU A 7 -20.70 3.73 14.07
C LEU A 7 -21.37 5.09 13.87
N PRO A 8 -20.90 5.93 12.93
CA PRO A 8 -21.61 7.14 12.54
C PRO A 8 -23.05 6.82 12.10
N ASP A 9 -24.04 7.61 12.54
CA ASP A 9 -25.46 7.34 12.28
C ASP A 9 -25.76 7.26 10.77
N ASP A 10 -25.16 8.15 9.97
CA ASP A 10 -25.31 8.15 8.52
C ASP A 10 -24.80 6.86 7.86
N LEU A 11 -23.75 6.25 8.41
CA LEU A 11 -23.24 4.98 7.93
C LEU A 11 -24.19 3.85 8.32
N TYR A 12 -24.63 3.82 9.59
CA TYR A 12 -25.59 2.83 10.06
C TYR A 12 -26.90 2.85 9.28
N ARG A 13 -27.46 4.02 8.99
CA ARG A 13 -28.69 4.17 8.18
C ARG A 13 -28.55 3.59 6.78
N ARG A 14 -27.44 3.87 6.10
CA ARG A 14 -27.16 3.33 4.76
C ARG A 14 -27.02 1.82 4.77
N VAL A 15 -26.28 1.27 5.74
CA VAL A 15 -26.12 -0.17 5.90
C VAL A 15 -27.46 -0.84 6.23
N LYS A 16 -28.27 -0.23 7.11
CA LYS A 16 -29.60 -0.74 7.47
C LYS A 16 -30.55 -0.76 6.29
N ALA A 17 -30.59 0.30 5.49
CA ALA A 17 -31.40 0.37 4.28
C ALA A 17 -31.01 -0.73 3.28
N ARG A 18 -29.71 -0.89 3.01
CA ARG A 18 -29.21 -1.94 2.12
C ARG A 18 -29.49 -3.35 2.65
N SER A 19 -29.30 -3.57 3.94
CA SER A 19 -29.59 -4.86 4.58
C SER A 19 -31.08 -5.23 4.49
N ALA A 20 -31.97 -4.24 4.65
CA ALA A 20 -33.41 -4.43 4.49
C ALA A 20 -33.79 -4.81 3.05
N MET A 21 -33.17 -4.17 2.05
CA MET A 21 -33.38 -4.52 0.64
C MET A 21 -32.89 -5.94 0.31
N GLU A 22 -31.77 -6.35 0.90
CA GLU A 22 -31.21 -7.70 0.72
C GLU A 22 -31.94 -8.77 1.58
N GLY A 23 -32.89 -8.39 2.44
CA GLY A 23 -33.61 -9.30 3.32
C GLY A 23 -32.74 -9.92 4.42
N ARG A 24 -31.59 -9.30 4.73
CA ARG A 24 -30.60 -9.82 5.67
C ARG A 24 -30.53 -8.97 6.93
N PRO A 25 -30.35 -9.56 8.12
CA PRO A 25 -30.13 -8.78 9.33
C PRO A 25 -28.77 -8.08 9.28
N VAL A 26 -28.72 -6.84 9.77
CA VAL A 26 -27.51 -5.98 9.79
C VAL A 26 -26.32 -6.69 10.42
N ARG A 27 -26.54 -7.52 11.45
CA ARG A 27 -25.50 -8.31 12.10
C ARG A 27 -24.79 -9.27 11.13
N THR A 28 -25.54 -9.96 10.28
CA THR A 28 -24.97 -10.91 9.31
C THR A 28 -24.17 -10.17 8.25
N VAL A 29 -24.66 -9.02 7.79
CA VAL A 29 -23.94 -8.16 6.85
C VAL A 29 -22.63 -7.65 7.46
N ALA A 30 -22.66 -7.21 8.72
CA ALA A 30 -21.47 -6.76 9.43
C ALA A 30 -20.41 -7.87 9.54
N ILE A 31 -20.82 -9.09 9.90
CA ILE A 31 -19.90 -10.25 9.96
C ILE A 31 -19.25 -10.51 8.60
N GLN A 32 -20.04 -10.50 7.52
CA GLN A 32 -19.52 -10.73 6.18
C GLN A 32 -18.56 -9.62 5.74
N LEU A 33 -18.85 -8.35 6.08
CA LEU A 33 -17.95 -7.25 5.79
C LEU A 33 -16.60 -7.40 6.50
N PHE A 34 -16.60 -7.84 7.77
CA PHE A 34 -15.35 -8.11 8.49
C PHE A 34 -14.58 -9.29 7.91
N GLN A 35 -15.26 -10.38 7.53
CA GLN A 35 -14.62 -11.52 6.89
C GLN A 35 -13.99 -11.12 5.56
N ASN A 36 -14.76 -10.46 4.69
CA ASN A 36 -14.25 -9.96 3.41
C ASN A 36 -13.07 -9.00 3.59
N TRP A 37 -13.06 -8.19 4.65
CA TRP A 37 -11.94 -7.29 4.95
C TRP A 37 -10.69 -8.05 5.42
N LEU A 38 -10.85 -9.15 6.15
CA LEU A 38 -9.73 -10.02 6.56
C LEU A 38 -9.18 -10.85 5.39
N ASP A 39 -10.07 -11.30 4.51
CA ASP A 39 -9.72 -12.11 3.32
C ASP A 39 -9.19 -11.26 2.17
N ALA A 40 -9.48 -9.95 2.17
CA ALA A 40 -8.94 -9.03 1.17
C ALA A 40 -7.41 -8.97 1.28
N PRO A 41 -6.68 -9.08 0.16
CA PRO A 41 -5.24 -8.86 0.15
C PRO A 41 -4.94 -7.50 0.78
N ARG A 42 -4.10 -7.50 1.82
CA ARG A 42 -3.63 -6.25 2.41
C ARG A 42 -2.95 -5.46 1.28
N PRO A 43 -3.28 -4.18 1.07
CA PRO A 43 -2.65 -3.38 0.00
C PRO A 43 -1.12 -3.30 0.16
N ASP A 44 -0.61 -3.49 1.37
CA ASP A 44 0.83 -3.54 1.67
C ASP A 44 1.47 -4.92 1.44
N SER A 45 0.67 -5.95 1.17
CA SER A 45 1.11 -7.33 0.89
C SER A 45 0.83 -7.75 -0.55
N ALA A 46 0.53 -6.79 -1.43
CA ALA A 46 0.75 -7.02 -2.84
C ALA A 46 2.27 -7.24 -3.03
N GLU A 47 2.70 -8.51 -3.08
CA GLU A 47 3.84 -8.86 -3.91
C GLU A 47 3.66 -8.11 -5.22
N PRO A 48 4.70 -7.41 -5.72
CA PRO A 48 4.56 -6.64 -6.94
C PRO A 48 4.01 -7.60 -7.98
N ALA A 49 2.74 -7.38 -8.36
CA ALA A 49 2.17 -8.07 -9.48
C ALA A 49 3.17 -7.83 -10.60
N ASP A 50 3.64 -8.91 -11.21
CA ASP A 50 4.49 -8.88 -12.39
C ASP A 50 3.63 -8.30 -13.50
N VAL A 51 3.41 -6.98 -13.44
CA VAL A 51 2.74 -6.20 -14.46
C VAL A 51 3.67 -6.30 -15.62
N ALA A 52 3.39 -7.24 -16.52
CA ALA A 52 4.00 -7.33 -17.83
C ALA A 52 3.85 -5.94 -18.46
N VAL A 53 4.92 -5.15 -18.34
CA VAL A 53 4.95 -3.79 -18.84
C VAL A 53 4.81 -3.92 -20.34
N ASP A 54 3.71 -3.41 -20.89
CA ASP A 54 3.51 -3.41 -22.32
C ASP A 54 4.69 -2.65 -22.97
N PRO A 55 5.55 -3.34 -23.75
CA PRO A 55 6.78 -2.75 -24.25
C PRO A 55 6.52 -1.54 -25.16
N THR A 56 5.31 -1.42 -25.74
CA THR A 56 4.89 -0.29 -26.55
C THR A 56 4.69 1.01 -25.76
N GLY A 57 4.13 0.95 -24.55
CA GLY A 57 4.01 2.14 -23.68
C GLY A 57 5.35 2.72 -23.23
N LEU A 58 6.41 1.92 -23.31
CA LEU A 58 7.79 2.30 -22.97
C LEU A 58 8.46 3.14 -24.07
N VAL A 59 7.97 3.07 -25.32
CA VAL A 59 8.53 3.81 -26.46
C VAL A 59 8.08 5.28 -26.44
N ASP A 60 6.87 5.55 -25.94
CA ASP A 60 6.25 6.88 -25.91
C ASP A 60 6.52 7.68 -24.62
N ALA A 61 7.54 7.30 -23.85
CA ALA A 61 7.89 7.93 -22.59
C ALA A 61 9.17 8.78 -22.71
N PRO A 62 9.09 10.11 -22.95
CA PRO A 62 10.26 10.99 -23.11
C PRO A 62 11.24 10.95 -21.92
N TRP A 63 10.74 10.70 -20.72
CA TRP A 63 11.56 10.64 -19.51
C TRP A 63 12.52 9.44 -19.51
N ILE A 64 12.23 8.37 -20.26
CA ILE A 64 13.11 7.20 -20.37
C ILE A 64 14.42 7.55 -21.09
N ALA A 65 14.38 8.46 -22.07
CA ALA A 65 15.60 8.93 -22.75
C ALA A 65 16.57 9.60 -21.76
N ILE A 66 16.04 10.29 -20.76
CA ILE A 66 16.84 10.93 -19.70
C ILE A 66 17.43 9.86 -18.77
N ALA A 67 16.59 8.90 -18.33
CA ALA A 67 17.00 7.85 -17.40
C ALA A 67 18.07 6.91 -17.97
N ARG A 68 18.00 6.60 -19.29
CA ARG A 68 18.99 5.75 -19.99
C ARG A 68 20.44 6.19 -19.82
N LYS A 69 20.70 7.49 -19.65
CA LYS A 69 22.06 8.01 -19.40
C LYS A 69 22.69 7.47 -18.12
N TYR A 70 21.87 7.09 -17.15
CA TYR A 70 22.31 6.68 -15.81
C TYR A 70 22.27 5.17 -15.60
N LEU A 71 21.68 4.42 -16.54
CA LEU A 71 21.63 2.96 -16.51
C LEU A 71 22.99 2.39 -16.95
N LYS A 72 23.75 1.84 -16.00
CA LYS A 72 25.00 1.14 -16.29
C LYS A 72 24.77 -0.38 -16.35
N PRO A 73 25.39 -1.10 -17.31
CA PRO A 73 25.37 -2.56 -17.31
C PRO A 73 25.95 -3.12 -16.00
N GLY A 74 25.25 -4.05 -15.37
CA GLY A 74 25.68 -4.69 -14.11
C GLY A 74 25.31 -3.92 -12.82
N MET A 75 24.53 -2.84 -12.93
CA MET A 75 24.01 -2.11 -11.77
C MET A 75 22.81 -2.86 -11.16
N SER A 76 22.92 -3.25 -9.89
CA SER A 76 21.77 -3.74 -9.11
C SER A 76 20.77 -2.59 -8.94
N HIS A 77 19.50 -2.87 -9.25
CA HIS A 77 18.38 -1.97 -9.01
C HIS A 77 17.41 -2.60 -8.01
N ASP A 78 17.92 -3.46 -7.12
CA ASP A 78 17.11 -4.06 -6.09
C ASP A 78 16.65 -2.97 -5.10
N MET A 79 15.34 -2.80 -5.00
CA MET A 79 14.76 -1.73 -4.18
C MET A 79 14.96 -1.98 -2.68
N ASN A 80 15.17 -3.21 -2.24
CA ASN A 80 15.44 -3.51 -0.84
C ASN A 80 16.88 -3.15 -0.49
N GLU A 81 17.85 -3.50 -1.34
CA GLU A 81 19.25 -3.08 -1.21
C GLU A 81 19.38 -1.55 -1.17
N ILE A 82 18.67 -0.85 -2.07
CA ILE A 82 18.65 0.62 -2.11
C ILE A 82 18.05 1.20 -0.82
N ARG A 83 16.93 0.66 -0.33
CA ARG A 83 16.29 1.12 0.91
C ARG A 83 17.18 0.89 2.12
N GLU A 84 17.87 -0.25 2.19
CA GLU A 84 18.80 -0.58 3.27
C GLU A 84 20.02 0.35 3.28
N ALA A 85 20.57 0.65 2.10
CA ALA A 85 21.67 1.61 1.95
C ALA A 85 21.26 3.02 2.39
N ILE A 86 20.06 3.48 2.03
CA ILE A 86 19.53 4.78 2.47
C ILE A 86 19.31 4.80 3.97
N ALA A 87 18.75 3.74 4.56
CA ALA A 87 18.54 3.65 6.00
C ALA A 87 19.87 3.72 6.76
N THR A 88 20.88 3.02 6.27
CA THR A 88 22.23 2.99 6.85
C THR A 88 22.93 4.36 6.72
N GLY A 89 22.87 4.97 5.53
CA GLY A 89 23.46 6.28 5.29
C GLY A 89 22.78 7.40 6.08
N SER A 90 21.45 7.37 6.17
CA SER A 90 20.67 8.32 6.96
C SER A 90 20.98 8.18 8.46
N ALA A 91 21.09 6.95 8.97
CA ALA A 91 21.41 6.70 10.37
C ALA A 91 22.78 7.28 10.76
N ALA A 92 23.79 7.17 9.89
CA ALA A 92 25.09 7.78 10.09
C ALA A 92 25.03 9.32 10.10
N GLU A 93 24.30 9.92 9.15
CA GLU A 93 24.14 11.37 9.06
C GLU A 93 23.36 11.96 10.26
N TYR A 94 22.32 11.25 10.73
CA TYR A 94 21.57 11.64 11.93
C TYR A 94 22.41 11.49 13.21
N ALA A 95 23.23 10.44 13.33
CA ALA A 95 24.14 10.26 14.45
C ALA A 95 25.20 11.37 14.52
N GLU A 96 25.76 11.76 13.37
CA GLU A 96 26.71 12.87 13.28
C GLU A 96 26.07 14.22 13.64
N LYS A 97 24.86 14.49 13.14
CA LYS A 97 24.09 15.70 13.50
C LYS A 97 23.70 15.74 14.98
N LEU A 98 23.40 14.60 15.59
CA LEU A 98 23.07 14.49 17.01
C LEU A 98 24.31 14.72 17.89
N ALA A 99 25.47 14.19 17.49
CA ALA A 99 26.75 14.38 18.20
C ALA A 99 27.28 15.83 18.09
N ARG A 100 26.88 16.58 17.05
CA ARG A 100 27.27 17.98 16.83
C ARG A 100 26.38 18.99 17.55
N ARG A 101 25.32 18.54 18.22
CA ARG A 101 24.40 19.42 18.97
C ARG A 101 24.97 19.65 20.38
N PRO A 102 25.15 20.92 20.83
CA PRO A 102 25.76 21.24 22.11
C PRO A 102 24.90 20.82 23.31
#